data_AF-A0A7G8P8B0-F1
#
_entry.id   AF-A0A7G8P8B0-F1
#
_cell.length_a   1.000
_cell.length_b   1.000
_cell.length_c   1.000
_cell.angle_alpha   90.00
_cell.angle_beta   90.00
_cell.angle_gamma   90.00
#
_symmetry.space_group_name_H-M   'P 1'
#
loop_
_entity.id
_entity.type
_entity.pdbx_description
1 polymer ?
#
loop_
_entity_poly.entity_id
_entity_poly.type
_entity_poly.pdbx_seq_one_letter_code
_entity_poly.pdbx_strand_id
1 'polypeptide(L)'
;MREINGVAVFKAGDDYDSDHAALRELSSVSLGSVRFPFGFFIVEEEGDRYVRPATEAERMELLLRVFPEGPSETARSSSFCYIRDGGCGDTLCHTLRPHHSCFRGYDESRRQYGCWCEIME
;
A
#
# COMPACT_ATOMS: atom_id res chain seq x y z
N MET A 1 7.04 -0.15 -11.91
CA MET A 1 6.69 0.87 -10.88
C MET A 1 6.29 2.16 -11.61
N ARG A 2 5.34 2.93 -11.07
CA ARG A 2 5.02 4.28 -11.54
C ARG A 2 4.87 5.23 -10.36
N GLU A 3 5.21 6.50 -10.53
CA GLU A 3 5.00 7.52 -9.50
C GLU A 3 3.75 8.35 -9.85
N ILE A 4 2.86 8.53 -8.87
CA ILE A 4 1.63 9.33 -9.01
C ILE A 4 1.56 10.28 -7.81
N ASN A 5 1.66 11.59 -8.05
CA ASN A 5 1.56 12.63 -7.02
C ASN A 5 2.42 12.34 -5.77
N GLY A 6 3.67 11.92 -5.98
CA GLY A 6 4.62 11.58 -4.91
C GLY A 6 4.37 10.23 -4.23
N VAL A 7 3.47 9.40 -4.77
CA VAL A 7 3.24 8.02 -4.33
C VAL A 7 3.86 7.06 -5.34
N ALA A 8 4.83 6.26 -4.89
CA ALA A 8 5.38 5.17 -5.67
C ALA A 8 4.41 3.99 -5.68
N VAL A 9 3.94 3.60 -6.87
CA VAL A 9 2.92 2.56 -7.07
C VAL A 9 3.53 1.33 -7.75
N PHE A 10 3.27 0.17 -7.16
CA PHE A 10 3.72 -1.13 -7.67
C PHE A 10 2.52 -2.07 -7.75
N LYS A 11 2.47 -2.88 -8.80
CA LYS A 11 1.55 -4.01 -8.83
C LYS A 11 2.02 -5.04 -7.80
N ALA A 12 1.09 -5.70 -7.11
CA ALA A 12 1.43 -6.78 -6.19
C ALA A 12 2.19 -7.89 -6.95
N GLY A 13 3.32 -8.32 -6.39
CA GLY A 13 4.21 -9.31 -6.99
C GLY A 13 5.29 -8.72 -7.92
N ASP A 14 5.21 -7.44 -8.29
CA ASP A 14 6.25 -6.76 -9.05
C ASP A 14 7.31 -6.16 -8.09
N ASP A 15 8.17 -7.04 -7.58
CA ASP A 15 9.34 -6.71 -6.75
C ASP A 15 10.64 -6.57 -7.56
N TYR A 16 10.55 -6.52 -8.89
CA TYR A 16 11.69 -6.50 -9.82
C TYR A 16 12.63 -5.29 -9.68
N ASP A 17 12.26 -4.28 -8.88
CA ASP A 17 12.98 -3.03 -8.71
C ASP A 17 13.42 -2.85 -7.24
N SER A 18 14.07 -3.87 -6.68
CA SER A 18 14.47 -3.97 -5.27
C SER A 18 15.34 -2.82 -4.75
N ASP A 19 15.85 -1.97 -5.65
CA ASP A 19 16.65 -0.80 -5.33
C ASP A 19 15.84 0.45 -4.98
N HIS A 20 14.51 0.43 -5.12
CA HIS A 20 13.68 1.56 -4.73
C HIS A 20 13.73 1.81 -3.21
N ALA A 21 13.81 3.08 -2.80
CA ALA A 21 13.87 3.48 -1.38
C ALA A 21 12.74 2.83 -0.55
N ALA A 22 11.51 2.83 -1.09
CA ALA A 22 10.36 2.12 -0.51
C ALA A 22 10.65 0.65 -0.14
N LEU A 23 11.32 -0.12 -1.02
CA LEU A 23 11.55 -1.55 -0.75
C LEU A 23 12.70 -1.78 0.23
N ARG A 24 13.75 -0.96 0.14
CA ARG A 24 14.85 -0.96 1.12
C ARG A 24 14.36 -0.56 2.51
N GLU A 25 13.46 0.40 2.56
CA GLU A 25 12.90 0.88 3.80
C GLU A 25 11.99 -0.17 4.43
N LEU A 26 11.13 -0.79 3.63
CA LEU A 26 10.24 -1.84 4.07
C LEU A 26 10.98 -3.09 4.58
N SER A 27 12.10 -3.45 3.96
CA SER A 27 12.92 -4.60 4.41
C SER A 27 13.63 -4.36 5.74
N SER A 28 13.73 -3.10 6.19
CA SER A 28 14.34 -2.75 7.47
C SER A 28 13.39 -2.86 8.67
N VAL A 29 12.10 -3.16 8.45
CA VAL A 29 11.11 -3.31 9.53
C VAL A 29 10.51 -4.72 9.53
N SER A 30 10.33 -5.31 10.72
CA SER A 30 9.64 -6.59 10.88
C SER A 30 8.15 -6.37 11.07
N LEU A 31 7.34 -6.83 10.11
CA LEU A 31 5.88 -6.71 10.17
C LEU A 31 5.20 -7.90 10.88
N GLY A 32 5.95 -8.99 11.09
CA GLY A 32 5.41 -10.23 11.64
C GLY A 32 4.20 -10.76 10.87
N SER A 33 3.36 -11.56 11.53
CA SER A 33 2.13 -12.12 10.92
C SER A 33 0.92 -11.16 10.98
N VAL A 34 1.16 -9.86 11.21
CA VAL A 34 0.09 -8.85 11.34
C VAL A 34 -0.41 -8.46 9.96
N ARG A 35 -1.73 -8.30 9.83
CA ARG A 35 -2.38 -7.77 8.63
C ARG A 35 -2.69 -6.29 8.82
N PHE A 36 -2.37 -5.48 7.82
CA PHE A 36 -2.67 -4.05 7.80
C PHE A 36 -3.70 -3.78 6.69
N PRO A 37 -5.01 -3.91 6.97
CA PRO A 37 -6.06 -3.69 5.97
C PRO A 37 -6.10 -2.25 5.45
N PHE A 38 -5.65 -1.29 6.29
CA PHE A 38 -5.57 0.11 5.91
C PHE A 38 -4.15 0.58 5.58
N GLY A 39 -3.17 -0.32 5.63
CA GLY A 39 -1.75 0.03 5.52
C GLY A 39 -1.15 0.46 6.85
N PHE A 40 0.04 1.06 6.80
CA PHE A 40 0.79 1.47 8.00
C PHE A 40 1.80 2.57 7.70
N PHE A 41 2.37 3.12 8.76
CA PHE A 41 3.45 4.09 8.73
C PHE A 41 4.70 3.49 9.37
N ILE A 42 5.86 3.81 8.81
CA ILE A 42 7.14 3.61 9.51
C ILE A 42 7.42 4.90 10.30
N VAL A 43 7.52 4.76 11.62
CA VAL A 43 7.76 5.87 12.55
C VAL A 43 9.14 5.72 13.16
N GLU A 44 9.85 6.84 13.28
CA GLU A 44 11.10 6.96 14.03
C GLU A 44 10.89 7.98 15.15
N GLU A 45 10.95 7.53 16.40
CA GLU A 45 10.73 8.34 17.60
C GLU A 45 11.72 7.88 18.68
N GLU A 46 12.39 8.84 19.34
CA GLU A 46 13.36 8.56 20.41
C GLU A 46 14.51 7.59 20.04
N GLY A 47 14.82 7.46 18.75
CA GLY A 47 15.84 6.54 18.23
C GLY A 47 15.32 5.12 17.96
N ASP A 48 14.08 4.84 18.34
CA ASP A 48 13.38 3.60 18.01
C ASP A 48 12.66 3.73 16.67
N ARG A 49 12.62 2.62 15.94
CA ARG A 49 11.93 2.52 14.66
C ARG A 49 10.89 1.42 14.70
N TYR A 50 9.63 1.78 14.48
CA TYR A 50 8.51 0.87 14.60
C TYR A 50 7.42 1.16 13.56
N VAL A 51 6.42 0.27 13.52
CA VAL A 51 5.30 0.35 12.60
C VAL A 51 4.03 0.76 13.33
N ARG A 52 3.37 1.80 12.85
CA ARG A 52 2.06 2.23 13.32
C ARG A 52 0.99 1.87 12.29
N PRO A 53 -0.04 1.08 12.64
CA PRO A 53 -1.16 0.82 11.75
C PRO A 53 -1.83 2.13 11.29
N ALA A 54 -2.16 2.21 10.01
CA ALA A 54 -2.94 3.32 9.48
C ALA A 54 -4.41 3.15 9.84
N THR A 55 -5.10 4.28 9.96
CA THR A 55 -6.56 4.35 10.06
C THR A 55 -7.19 4.34 8.66
N GLU A 56 -8.50 4.11 8.60
CA GLU A 56 -9.25 4.19 7.36
C GLU A 56 -9.18 5.59 6.71
N ALA A 57 -9.23 6.65 7.52
CA ALA A 57 -9.12 8.03 7.05
C ALA A 57 -7.74 8.29 6.41
N GLU A 58 -6.66 7.85 7.06
CA GLU A 58 -5.29 7.98 6.53
C GLU A 58 -5.09 7.17 5.25
N ARG A 59 -5.75 6.01 5.13
CA ARG A 59 -5.77 5.28 3.86
C ARG A 59 -6.50 6.08 2.78
N MET A 60 -7.63 6.70 3.10
CA MET A 60 -8.37 7.50 2.13
C MET A 60 -7.55 8.68 1.63
N GLU A 61 -6.79 9.34 2.49
CA GLU A 61 -5.86 10.40 2.09
C GLU A 61 -4.80 9.90 1.10
N LEU A 62 -4.21 8.72 1.34
CA LEU A 62 -3.28 8.09 0.39
C LEU A 62 -3.96 7.79 -0.94
N LEU A 63 -5.17 7.22 -0.92
CA LEU A 63 -5.91 6.89 -2.14
C LEU A 63 -6.26 8.15 -2.93
N LEU A 64 -6.63 9.25 -2.28
CA LEU A 64 -6.91 10.53 -2.95
C LEU A 64 -5.66 11.14 -3.59
N ARG A 65 -4.44 10.85 -3.07
CA ARG A 65 -3.20 11.22 -3.77
C ARG A 65 -3.02 10.42 -5.06
N VAL A 66 -3.30 9.11 -5.02
CA VAL A 66 -3.19 8.24 -6.20
C VAL A 66 -4.32 8.48 -7.21
N PHE A 67 -5.51 8.81 -6.74
CA PHE A 67 -6.73 9.03 -7.52
C PHE A 67 -7.35 10.39 -7.17
N PRO A 68 -6.82 11.51 -7.73
CA PRO A 68 -7.29 12.86 -7.40
C PRO A 68 -8.77 13.10 -7.73
N GLU A 69 -9.27 12.46 -8.78
CA GLU A 69 -10.69 12.52 -9.18
C GLU A 69 -11.60 11.65 -8.29
N GLY A 70 -11.02 10.90 -7.37
CA GLY A 70 -11.70 10.02 -6.43
C GLY A 70 -11.40 8.53 -6.71
N PRO A 71 -11.05 7.74 -5.67
CA PRO A 71 -10.86 6.29 -5.82
C PRO A 71 -12.18 5.57 -6.11
N SER A 72 -12.10 4.53 -6.95
CA SER A 72 -13.22 3.63 -7.23
C SER A 72 -13.76 2.98 -5.95
N GLU A 73 -15.00 2.46 -5.97
CA GLU A 73 -15.53 1.69 -4.82
C GLU A 73 -14.63 0.51 -4.46
N THR A 74 -14.08 -0.15 -5.47
CA THR A 74 -13.13 -1.25 -5.30
C THR A 74 -11.85 -0.78 -4.63
N ALA A 75 -11.25 0.32 -5.09
CA ALA A 75 -10.04 0.87 -4.48
C ALA A 75 -10.30 1.33 -3.04
N ARG A 76 -11.51 1.79 -2.70
CA ARG A 76 -11.89 2.20 -1.35
C ARG A 76 -12.11 1.04 -0.39
N SER A 77 -12.41 -0.16 -0.87
CA SER A 77 -12.70 -1.29 0.02
C SER A 77 -11.43 -2.00 0.50
N SER A 78 -11.20 -1.98 1.81
CA SER A 78 -10.08 -2.66 2.47
C SER A 78 -10.25 -4.18 2.57
N SER A 79 -11.41 -4.73 2.20
CA SER A 79 -11.66 -6.17 2.20
C SER A 79 -11.08 -6.87 0.97
N PHE A 80 -10.68 -6.13 -0.07
CA PHE A 80 -10.14 -6.73 -1.31
C PHE A 80 -8.65 -7.03 -1.23
N CYS A 81 -7.85 -6.17 -0.58
CA CYS A 81 -6.41 -6.31 -0.45
C CYS A 81 -5.92 -5.82 0.92
N TYR A 82 -4.80 -6.35 1.40
CA TYR A 82 -4.17 -5.94 2.66
C TYR A 82 -2.64 -6.02 2.55
N ILE A 83 -1.91 -5.30 3.41
CA ILE A 83 -0.46 -5.51 3.52
C ILE A 83 -0.18 -6.65 4.51
N ARG A 84 0.72 -7.56 4.13
CA ARG A 84 1.35 -8.56 5.00
C ARG A 84 2.75 -8.87 4.48
N ASP A 85 3.71 -9.04 5.38
CA ASP A 85 5.10 -9.38 5.05
C ASP A 85 5.73 -8.42 4.00
N GLY A 86 5.27 -7.17 3.97
CA GLY A 86 5.72 -6.13 3.02
C GLY A 86 5.09 -6.22 1.62
N GLY A 87 4.33 -7.27 1.33
CA GLY A 87 3.57 -7.41 0.09
C GLY A 87 2.09 -7.04 0.25
N CYS A 88 1.42 -6.75 -0.86
CA CYS A 88 -0.04 -6.79 -0.88
C CYS A 88 -0.51 -8.24 -1.07
N GLY A 89 -1.33 -8.72 -0.13
CA GLY A 89 -2.11 -9.94 -0.28
C GLY A 89 -3.45 -9.66 -0.93
N ASP A 90 -3.89 -10.59 -1.78
CA ASP A 90 -5.24 -10.62 -2.34
C ASP A 90 -6.17 -11.39 -1.40
N THR A 91 -7.26 -10.75 -0.96
CA THR A 91 -8.35 -11.42 -0.24
C THR A 91 -9.50 -11.78 -1.19
N LEU A 92 -9.97 -10.79 -1.95
CA LEU A 92 -11.17 -10.88 -2.80
C LEU A 92 -10.99 -10.16 -4.14
N CYS A 93 -9.84 -9.53 -4.39
CA CYS A 93 -9.59 -8.72 -5.57
C CYS A 93 -9.73 -9.55 -6.86
N HIS A 94 -9.21 -10.78 -6.87
CA HIS A 94 -9.34 -11.76 -7.94
C HIS A 94 -10.79 -12.20 -8.26
N THR A 95 -11.76 -11.95 -7.37
CA THR A 95 -13.16 -12.37 -7.58
C THR A 95 -13.98 -11.39 -8.43
N LEU A 96 -13.45 -10.19 -8.65
CA LEU A 96 -14.15 -9.11 -9.35
C LEU A 96 -14.14 -9.29 -10.87
N ARG A 97 -15.15 -8.72 -11.55
CA ARG A 97 -15.27 -8.66 -13.01
C ARG A 97 -15.42 -7.19 -13.45
N PRO A 98 -14.55 -6.66 -14.34
CA PRO A 98 -13.37 -7.32 -14.92
C PRO A 98 -12.30 -7.63 -13.85
N HIS A 99 -11.29 -8.42 -14.20
CA HIS A 99 -10.27 -8.85 -13.25
C HIS A 99 -9.48 -7.65 -12.71
N HIS A 100 -9.40 -7.54 -11.38
CA HIS A 100 -8.60 -6.53 -10.69
C HIS A 100 -7.30 -7.14 -10.15
N SER A 101 -6.31 -6.28 -9.87
CA SER A 101 -5.06 -6.65 -9.20
C SER A 101 -4.88 -5.81 -7.94
N CYS A 102 -4.22 -6.39 -6.93
CA CYS A 102 -3.75 -5.58 -5.81
C CYS A 102 -2.56 -4.72 -6.27
N PHE A 103 -2.51 -3.49 -5.78
CA PHE A 103 -1.37 -2.59 -5.89
C PHE A 103 -0.95 -2.16 -4.51
N ARG A 104 0.35 -1.94 -4.34
CA ARG A 104 0.90 -1.23 -3.20
C ARG A 104 1.27 0.20 -3.59
N GLY A 105 1.08 1.11 -2.66
CA GLY A 105 1.57 2.48 -2.73
C GLY A 105 2.49 2.77 -1.56
N TYR A 106 3.51 3.57 -1.82
CA TYR A 106 4.38 4.16 -0.81
C TYR A 106 4.43 5.68 -0.98
N ASP A 107 3.97 6.40 0.02
CA ASP A 107 4.10 7.86 0.13
C ASP A 107 5.33 8.18 0.98
N GLU A 108 6.41 8.59 0.31
CA GLU A 108 7.70 8.88 0.95
C GLU A 108 7.61 10.04 1.94
N SER A 109 6.80 11.06 1.64
CA SER A 109 6.65 12.24 2.50
C SER A 109 6.08 11.92 3.88
N ARG A 110 5.32 10.81 3.97
CA ARG A 110 4.71 10.32 5.21
C ARG A 110 5.28 8.99 5.68
N ARG A 111 6.16 8.38 4.90
CA ARG A 111 6.63 6.99 5.07
C ARG A 111 5.46 6.01 5.24
N GLN A 112 4.41 6.22 4.45
CA GLN A 112 3.14 5.48 4.53
C GLN A 112 3.07 4.42 3.43
N TYR A 113 2.71 3.20 3.81
CA TYR A 113 2.45 2.09 2.90
C TYR A 113 0.96 1.77 2.88
N GLY A 114 0.40 1.50 1.71
CA GLY A 114 -1.00 1.09 1.54
C GLY A 114 -1.19 0.06 0.44
N CYS A 115 -2.34 -0.62 0.45
CA CYS A 115 -2.79 -1.49 -0.64
C CYS A 115 -4.20 -1.12 -1.09
N TRP A 116 -4.47 -1.35 -2.37
CA TRP A 116 -5.82 -1.27 -2.96
C TRP A 116 -5.96 -2.22 -4.14
N CYS A 117 -7.21 -2.51 -4.49
CA CYS A 117 -7.58 -3.33 -5.63
C CYS A 117 -8.05 -2.43 -6.77
N GLU A 118 -7.49 -2.59 -7.96
CA GLU A 118 -7.86 -1.77 -9.13
C GLU A 118 -7.65 -2.54 -10.44
N ILE A 119 -8.30 -2.07 -11.51
CA ILE A 119 -8.06 -2.55 -12.88
C ILE A 119 -6.83 -1.82 -13.44
N MET A 120 -5.88 -2.55 -14.04
CA MET A 120 -4.92 -1.89 -14.94
C MET A 120 -5.60 -1.69 -16.27
N GLU A 121 -5.88 -0.44 -16.63
CA GLU A 121 -5.88 -0.02 -18.04
C GLU A 121 -4.45 -0.06 -18.61
#